data_AF-A0ABD3VIX2-F1
#
_entry.id   AF-A0ABD3VIX2-F1
#
_cell.length_a   1.000
_cell.length_b   1.000
_cell.length_c   1.000
_cell.angle_alpha   90.00
_cell.angle_beta   90.00
_cell.angle_gamma   90.00
#
_symmetry.space_group_name_H-M   'P 1'
#
loop_
_entity.id
_entity.type
_entity.pdbx_description
1 polymer ?
#
loop_
_entity_poly.entity_id
_entity_poly.type
_entity_poly.pdbx_seq_one_letter_code
_entity_poly.pdbx_strand_id
1 'polypeptide(L)'
;MDNEELLLEMPVEHSKLLISIVMDNEELLLEMPVWRSTLLISIVMDNEELLLEMPVEHSTRLISIVMDNEELLLEMPVEHSTLLISIVMDNEDLLLEMPIEHSTLLINRIMDNEELLLEMPVQHSTLSINRIMDNEELLLEMPVQHSTRLISIVMDNEELLLEIPERHSTLLIIIVMDNEELLLEMPVEHSTL
;
A
#
# COMPACT_ATOMS: atom_id res chain seq x y z
N MET A 1 -15.98 -13.67 25.36
CA MET A 1 -14.60 -13.37 25.79
C MET A 1 -14.33 -12.18 24.94
N ASP A 2 -14.57 -11.04 25.56
CA ASP A 2 -14.51 -9.74 24.92
C ASP A 2 -13.03 -9.59 24.57
N ASN A 3 -12.75 -9.60 23.26
CA ASN A 3 -11.41 -9.62 22.73
C ASN A 3 -11.02 -8.16 22.53
N GLU A 4 -10.90 -7.46 23.66
CA GLU A 4 -10.67 -6.01 23.71
C GLU A 4 -9.34 -5.67 23.02
N GLU A 5 -8.30 -6.50 23.18
CA GLU A 5 -7.00 -6.30 22.54
C GLU A 5 -6.34 -7.64 22.18
N LEU A 6 -5.89 -7.80 20.93
CA LEU A 6 -5.18 -8.99 20.45
C LEU A 6 -3.81 -8.65 19.85
N LEU A 7 -2.78 -9.35 20.30
CA LEU A 7 -1.43 -9.30 19.73
C LEU A 7 -1.07 -10.62 19.04
N LEU A 8 -0.63 -10.55 17.78
CA LEU A 8 -0.24 -11.72 16.99
C LEU A 8 1.10 -11.48 16.27
N GLU A 9 2.06 -12.37 16.51
CA GLU A 9 3.34 -12.41 15.80
C GLU A 9 3.43 -13.67 14.92
N MET A 10 3.62 -13.48 13.61
CA MET A 10 3.64 -14.55 12.61
C MET A 10 4.82 -14.41 11.63
N PRO A 11 6.08 -14.57 12.07
CA PRO A 11 7.22 -14.54 11.16
C PRO A 11 7.20 -15.74 10.21
N VAL A 12 7.40 -15.48 8.92
CA VAL A 12 7.37 -16.51 7.87
C VAL A 12 8.68 -16.52 7.08
N GLU A 13 9.42 -17.62 7.18
CA GLU A 13 10.76 -17.76 6.61
C GLU A 13 10.92 -19.01 5.75
N HIS A 14 11.66 -18.88 4.64
CA HIS A 14 12.15 -20.00 3.82
C HIS A 14 11.08 -21.02 3.43
N SER A 15 9.88 -20.54 3.10
CA SER A 15 8.70 -21.39 3.05
C SER A 15 7.98 -21.35 1.69
N LYS A 16 7.15 -22.37 1.49
CA LYS A 16 6.11 -22.39 0.46
C LYS A 16 4.79 -22.67 1.16
N LEU A 17 4.01 -21.62 1.42
CA LEU A 17 2.78 -21.71 2.20
C LEU A 17 1.63 -20.99 1.52
N LEU A 18 0.44 -21.41 1.94
CA LEU A 18 -0.78 -20.65 1.82
C LEU A 18 -1.13 -20.17 3.23
N ILE A 19 -1.28 -18.87 3.40
CA ILE A 19 -1.69 -18.26 4.67
C ILE A 19 -3.03 -17.57 4.43
N SER A 20 -3.99 -17.88 5.28
CA SER A 20 -5.32 -17.25 5.31
C SER A 20 -5.58 -16.82 6.75
N ILE A 21 -5.75 -15.51 6.95
CA ILE A 21 -6.03 -14.91 8.26
C ILE A 21 -7.38 -14.20 8.13
N VAL A 22 -8.28 -14.48 9.08
CA VAL A 22 -9.57 -13.80 9.22
C VAL A 22 -9.74 -13.49 10.71
N MET A 23 -9.85 -12.22 11.06
CA MET A 23 -9.94 -11.78 12.45
C MET A 23 -10.95 -10.63 12.59
N ASP A 24 -11.58 -10.59 13.76
CA ASP A 24 -12.61 -9.63 14.18
C ASP A 24 -12.38 -9.36 15.68
N ASN A 25 -11.95 -8.14 16.02
CA ASN A 25 -11.58 -7.71 17.38
C ASN A 25 -11.87 -6.21 17.54
N GLU A 26 -11.86 -5.70 18.77
CA GLU A 26 -11.86 -4.24 18.99
C GLU A 26 -10.50 -3.67 18.58
N GLU A 27 -9.42 -4.08 19.25
CA GLU A 27 -8.05 -3.68 18.89
C GLU A 27 -7.20 -4.88 18.45
N LEU A 28 -6.45 -4.73 17.35
CA LEU A 28 -5.55 -5.75 16.83
C LEU A 28 -4.17 -5.18 16.44
N LEU A 29 -3.13 -5.83 16.96
CA LEU A 29 -1.75 -5.70 16.48
C LEU A 29 -1.30 -7.00 15.82
N LEU A 30 -0.99 -6.94 14.52
CA LEU A 30 -0.40 -8.06 13.77
C LEU A 30 0.98 -7.69 13.23
N GLU A 31 1.99 -8.44 13.64
CA GLU A 31 3.32 -8.44 13.03
C GLU A 31 3.49 -9.72 12.20
N MET A 32 3.67 -9.57 10.88
CA MET A 32 3.88 -10.69 9.98
C MET A 32 5.07 -10.43 9.04
N PRO A 33 6.30 -10.41 9.56
CA PRO A 33 7.47 -10.23 8.71
C PRO A 33 7.72 -11.49 7.89
N VAL A 34 8.12 -11.29 6.64
CA VAL A 34 8.23 -12.43 5.74
C VAL A 34 9.45 -12.35 4.83
N TRP A 35 10.26 -13.40 4.87
CA TRP A 35 11.55 -13.48 4.20
C TRP A 35 11.69 -14.72 3.33
N ARG A 36 12.29 -14.54 2.14
CA ARG A 36 12.78 -15.63 1.26
C ARG A 36 11.76 -16.73 1.00
N SER A 37 10.51 -16.35 0.75
CA SER A 37 9.40 -17.29 0.65
C SER A 37 8.63 -17.14 -0.65
N THR A 38 7.98 -18.22 -1.07
CA THR A 38 6.98 -18.20 -2.14
C THR A 38 5.62 -18.43 -1.54
N LEU A 39 4.77 -17.40 -1.52
CA LEU A 39 3.56 -17.40 -0.71
C LEU A 39 2.34 -16.92 -1.48
N LEU A 40 1.20 -17.48 -1.10
CA LEU A 40 -0.11 -16.86 -1.29
C LEU A 40 -0.62 -16.47 0.09
N ILE A 41 -0.86 -15.17 0.30
CA ILE A 41 -1.35 -14.61 1.56
C ILE A 41 -2.72 -13.99 1.27
N SER A 42 -3.70 -14.34 2.10
CA SER A 42 -5.01 -13.69 2.15
C SER A 42 -5.27 -13.24 3.58
N ILE A 43 -5.51 -11.95 3.77
CA ILE A 43 -5.83 -11.34 5.06
C ILE A 43 -7.19 -10.67 4.91
N VAL A 44 -8.09 -10.93 5.86
CA VAL A 44 -9.37 -10.23 6.01
C VAL A 44 -9.47 -9.81 7.48
N MET A 45 -9.68 -8.53 7.74
CA MET A 45 -9.74 -7.98 9.09
C MET A 45 -10.87 -6.97 9.19
N ASP A 46 -11.55 -7.02 10.32
CA ASP A 46 -12.67 -6.15 10.70
C ASP A 46 -12.46 -5.73 12.16
N ASN A 47 -12.01 -4.51 12.46
CA ASN A 47 -11.70 -4.09 13.84
C ASN A 47 -12.04 -2.61 14.06
N GLU A 48 -12.11 -2.16 15.32
CA GLU A 48 -12.15 -0.71 15.59
C GLU A 48 -10.77 -0.10 15.28
N GLU A 49 -9.70 -0.65 15.89
CA GLU A 49 -8.32 -0.22 15.65
C GLU A 49 -7.44 -1.39 15.15
N LEU A 50 -6.70 -1.16 14.06
CA LEU A 50 -5.78 -2.15 13.49
C LEU A 50 -4.40 -1.55 13.18
N LEU A 51 -3.37 -2.19 13.75
CA LEU A 51 -1.98 -2.02 13.34
C LEU A 51 -1.46 -3.29 12.67
N LEU A 52 -1.10 -3.19 11.39
CA LEU A 52 -0.46 -4.28 10.65
C LEU A 52 0.95 -3.88 10.17
N GLU A 53 1.95 -4.64 10.62
CA GLU A 53 3.31 -4.60 10.09
C GLU A 53 3.61 -5.86 9.27
N MET A 54 3.90 -5.70 7.98
CA MET A 54 4.19 -6.83 7.10
C MET A 54 5.38 -6.55 6.16
N PRO A 55 6.62 -6.49 6.68
CA PRO A 55 7.80 -6.34 5.84
C PRO A 55 8.00 -7.56 4.93
N VAL A 56 8.30 -7.29 3.65
CA VAL A 56 8.44 -8.32 2.60
C VAL A 56 9.80 -8.23 1.92
N GLU A 57 10.65 -9.23 2.16
CA GLU A 57 12.00 -9.27 1.59
C GLU A 57 12.25 -10.54 0.76
N HIS A 58 12.98 -10.39 -0.35
CA HIS A 58 13.53 -11.50 -1.15
C HIS A 58 12.50 -12.56 -1.57
N SER A 59 11.28 -12.15 -1.93
CA SER A 59 10.16 -13.07 -2.05
C SER A 59 9.42 -12.98 -3.37
N THR A 60 8.72 -14.07 -3.72
CA THR A 60 7.80 -14.10 -4.88
C THR A 60 6.40 -14.45 -4.41
N ARG A 61 5.43 -13.54 -4.55
CA ARG A 61 4.14 -13.73 -3.87
C ARG A 61 2.94 -13.15 -4.58
N LEU A 62 1.80 -13.63 -4.10
CA LEU A 62 0.50 -13.02 -4.33
C LEU A 62 -0.09 -12.69 -2.94
N ILE A 63 -0.40 -11.43 -2.72
CA ILE A 63 -0.92 -10.91 -1.44
C ILE A 63 -2.29 -10.30 -1.74
N SER A 64 -3.30 -10.72 -0.99
CA SER A 64 -4.63 -10.14 -0.97
C SER A 64 -4.95 -9.67 0.44
N ILE A 65 -5.26 -8.40 0.61
CA ILE A 65 -5.64 -7.80 1.88
C ILE A 65 -7.00 -7.14 1.71
N VAL A 66 -7.91 -7.41 2.63
CA VAL A 66 -9.20 -6.73 2.78
C VAL A 66 -9.31 -6.28 4.23
N MET A 67 -9.58 -5.01 4.44
CA MET A 67 -9.63 -4.39 5.76
C MET A 67 -10.82 -3.45 5.83
N ASP A 68 -11.57 -3.55 6.92
CA ASP A 68 -12.72 -2.72 7.27
C ASP A 68 -12.52 -2.28 8.73
N ASN A 69 -12.13 -1.04 9.01
CA ASN A 69 -11.84 -0.61 10.39
C ASN A 69 -12.22 0.86 10.64
N GLU A 70 -12.33 1.30 11.90
CA GLU A 70 -12.42 2.74 12.17
C GLU A 70 -11.05 3.38 11.92
N GLU A 71 -9.99 2.90 12.59
CA GLU A 71 -8.62 3.35 12.41
C GLU A 71 -7.69 2.23 11.89
N LEU A 72 -6.95 2.49 10.81
CA LEU A 72 -6.00 1.55 10.24
C LEU A 72 -4.61 2.16 9.99
N LEU A 73 -3.60 1.52 10.58
CA LEU A 73 -2.20 1.72 10.24
C LEU A 73 -1.63 0.47 9.55
N LEU A 74 -1.21 0.61 8.30
CA LEU A 74 -0.51 -0.45 7.55
C LEU A 74 0.90 -0.04 7.13
N GLU A 75 1.88 -0.77 7.64
CA GLU A 75 3.27 -0.70 7.20
C GLU A 75 3.65 -1.95 6.40
N MET A 76 4.03 -1.77 5.13
CA MET A 76 4.39 -2.89 4.26
C MET A 76 5.62 -2.57 3.39
N PRO A 77 6.82 -2.45 3.98
CA PRO A 77 8.03 -2.22 3.21
C PRO A 77 8.34 -3.44 2.33
N VAL A 78 8.68 -3.19 1.06
CA VAL A 78 8.96 -4.23 0.07
C VAL A 78 10.35 -4.06 -0.52
N GLU A 79 11.21 -5.07 -0.32
CA GLU A 79 12.57 -5.07 -0.81
C GLU A 79 12.89 -6.35 -1.63
N HIS A 80 13.61 -6.18 -2.73
CA HIS A 80 14.17 -7.27 -3.53
C HIS A 80 13.16 -8.36 -3.92
N SER A 81 11.92 -7.97 -4.24
CA SER A 81 10.80 -8.90 -4.36
C SER A 81 10.10 -8.82 -5.72
N THR A 82 9.36 -9.88 -6.04
CA THR A 82 8.42 -9.92 -7.16
C THR A 82 7.03 -10.23 -6.65
N LEU A 83 6.16 -9.22 -6.55
CA LEU A 83 4.84 -9.39 -5.92
C LEU A 83 3.71 -8.95 -6.84
N LEU A 84 2.59 -9.65 -6.70
CA LEU A 84 1.27 -9.19 -7.09
C LEU A 84 0.49 -8.88 -5.79
N ILE A 85 0.06 -7.64 -5.64
CA ILE A 85 -0.65 -7.16 -4.45
C ILE A 85 -2.03 -6.65 -4.87
N SER A 86 -3.05 -7.10 -4.17
CA SER A 86 -4.41 -6.56 -4.21
C SER A 86 -4.80 -6.12 -2.81
N ILE A 87 -5.17 -4.86 -2.66
CA ILE A 87 -5.61 -4.29 -1.39
C ILE A 87 -6.98 -3.66 -1.58
N VAL A 88 -7.88 -3.94 -0.66
CA VAL A 88 -9.17 -3.26 -0.50
C VAL A 88 -9.25 -2.79 0.93
N MET A 89 -9.53 -1.51 1.14
CA MET A 89 -9.63 -0.88 2.45
C MET A 89 -10.85 0.03 2.47
N ASP A 90 -11.63 -0.09 3.52
CA ASP A 90 -12.80 0.72 3.85
C ASP A 90 -12.61 1.17 5.31
N ASN A 91 -12.27 2.43 5.59
CA ASN A 91 -12.00 2.86 6.97
C ASN A 91 -12.42 4.31 7.21
N GLU A 92 -12.57 4.74 8.47
CA GLU A 92 -12.69 6.18 8.74
C GLU A 92 -11.32 6.85 8.49
N ASP A 93 -10.28 6.39 9.20
CA ASP A 93 -8.91 6.91 9.09
C ASP A 93 -7.94 5.83 8.59
N LEU A 94 -7.21 6.12 7.51
CA LEU A 94 -6.20 5.21 6.95
C LEU A 94 -4.83 5.88 6.78
N LEU A 95 -3.83 5.31 7.46
CA LEU A 95 -2.42 5.54 7.19
C LEU A 95 -1.78 4.31 6.53
N LEU A 96 -1.27 4.50 5.30
CA LEU A 96 -0.59 3.45 4.55
C LEU A 96 0.82 3.85 4.14
N GLU A 97 1.80 3.11 4.67
CA GLU A 97 3.21 3.24 4.30
C GLU A 97 3.69 1.99 3.52
N MET A 98 4.12 2.20 2.28
CA MET A 98 4.61 1.12 1.44
C MET A 98 5.85 1.53 0.63
N PRO A 99 7.02 1.65 1.29
CA PRO A 99 8.27 1.89 0.60
C PRO A 99 8.66 0.67 -0.23
N ILE A 100 9.13 0.92 -1.47
CA ILE A 100 9.47 -0.13 -2.44
C ILE A 100 10.88 0.10 -2.96
N GLU A 101 11.74 -0.90 -2.77
CA GLU A 101 13.11 -0.90 -3.26
C GLU A 101 13.43 -2.16 -4.06
N HIS A 102 14.15 -1.98 -5.17
CA HIS A 102 14.73 -3.07 -5.97
C HIS A 102 13.75 -4.19 -6.37
N SER A 103 12.50 -3.82 -6.68
CA SER A 103 11.40 -4.77 -6.80
C SER A 103 10.68 -4.70 -8.15
N THR A 104 9.99 -5.79 -8.48
CA THR A 104 9.03 -5.85 -9.60
C THR A 104 7.65 -6.08 -9.04
N LEU A 105 6.74 -5.13 -9.26
CA LEU A 105 5.45 -5.14 -8.58
C LEU A 105 4.30 -4.84 -9.52
N LEU A 106 3.21 -5.57 -9.33
CA LEU A 106 1.89 -5.20 -9.81
C LEU A 106 0.99 -4.97 -8.59
N ILE A 107 0.46 -3.77 -8.47
CA ILE A 107 -0.34 -3.34 -7.33
C ILE A 107 -1.70 -2.86 -7.83
N ASN A 108 -2.77 -3.43 -7.29
CA ASN A 108 -4.12 -2.89 -7.43
C ASN A 108 -4.64 -2.50 -6.05
N ARG A 109 -5.18 -1.28 -5.93
CA ARG A 109 -5.81 -0.81 -4.70
C ARG A 109 -7.16 -0.18 -4.95
N ILE A 110 -8.05 -0.41 -4.01
CA ILE A 110 -9.32 0.28 -3.86
C ILE A 110 -9.35 0.74 -2.40
N MET A 111 -9.49 2.03 -2.17
CA MET A 111 -9.50 2.64 -0.84
C MET A 111 -10.68 3.60 -0.80
N ASP A 112 -11.56 3.41 0.19
CA ASP A 112 -12.74 4.21 0.49
C ASP A 112 -12.59 4.67 1.95
N ASN A 113 -12.31 5.94 2.22
CA ASN A 113 -12.08 6.38 3.61
C ASN A 113 -12.53 7.83 3.86
N GLU A 114 -12.72 8.25 5.10
CA GLU A 114 -12.90 9.69 5.39
C GLU A 114 -11.57 10.42 5.21
N GLU A 115 -10.52 10.00 5.93
CA GLU A 115 -9.17 10.53 5.79
C GLU A 115 -8.19 9.46 5.28
N LEU A 116 -7.42 9.80 4.25
CA LEU A 116 -6.38 8.92 3.69
C LEU A 116 -5.03 9.60 3.58
N LEU A 117 -4.05 9.06 4.29
CA LEU A 117 -2.63 9.35 4.11
C LEU A 117 -1.93 8.16 3.47
N LEU A 118 -1.36 8.38 2.27
CA LEU A 118 -0.63 7.36 1.54
C LEU A 118 0.79 7.79 1.19
N GLU A 119 1.77 7.09 1.76
CA GLU A 119 3.19 7.25 1.46
C GLU A 119 3.79 6.05 0.73
N MET A 120 4.38 6.32 -0.43
CA MET A 120 4.96 5.28 -1.29
C MET A 120 6.21 5.72 -2.03
N PRO A 121 7.34 5.83 -1.31
CA PRO A 121 8.63 6.04 -1.94
C PRO A 121 9.03 4.81 -2.74
N VAL A 122 9.48 5.03 -3.98
CA VAL A 122 9.89 3.92 -4.86
C VAL A 122 11.23 4.19 -5.51
N GLN A 123 12.14 3.23 -5.34
CA GLN A 123 13.49 3.30 -5.87
C GLN A 123 13.84 2.05 -6.66
N HIS A 124 14.51 2.24 -7.81
CA HIS A 124 15.14 1.16 -8.58
C HIS A 124 14.21 -0.02 -8.92
N SER A 125 12.96 0.29 -9.26
CA SER A 125 11.89 -0.71 -9.37
C SER A 125 11.17 -0.65 -10.72
N THR A 126 10.56 -1.78 -11.09
CA THR A 126 9.60 -1.85 -12.19
C THR A 126 8.22 -2.03 -11.60
N LEU A 127 7.30 -1.12 -11.90
CA LEU A 127 6.03 -1.05 -11.18
C LEU A 127 4.86 -0.79 -12.12
N SER A 128 3.79 -1.54 -11.94
CA SER A 128 2.47 -1.26 -12.50
C SER A 128 1.50 -1.05 -11.35
N ILE A 129 0.94 0.16 -11.24
CA ILE A 129 -0.03 0.51 -10.19
C ILE A 129 -1.35 0.88 -10.84
N ASN A 130 -2.44 0.30 -10.33
CA ASN A 130 -3.78 0.86 -10.47
C ASN A 130 -4.33 1.18 -9.09
N ARG A 131 -4.80 2.42 -8.89
CA ARG A 131 -5.51 2.82 -7.68
C ARG A 131 -6.84 3.47 -8.02
N ILE A 132 -7.83 3.18 -7.20
CA ILE A 132 -9.11 3.87 -7.11
C ILE A 132 -9.23 4.31 -5.66
N MET A 133 -9.49 5.60 -5.45
CA MET A 133 -9.49 6.25 -4.15
C MET A 133 -10.70 7.17 -4.11
N ASP A 134 -11.59 6.93 -3.15
CA ASP A 134 -12.79 7.72 -2.87
C ASP A 134 -12.68 8.18 -1.41
N ASN A 135 -12.43 9.46 -1.14
CA ASN A 135 -12.22 9.92 0.25
C ASN A 135 -12.71 11.35 0.48
N GLU A 136 -12.96 11.76 1.72
CA GLU A 136 -13.19 13.19 2.00
C GLU A 136 -11.87 13.96 1.86
N GLU A 137 -10.83 13.54 2.59
CA GLU A 137 -9.50 14.13 2.53
C GLU A 137 -8.46 13.11 2.06
N LEU A 138 -7.66 13.49 1.05
CA LEU A 138 -6.59 12.66 0.53
C LEU A 138 -5.25 13.39 0.46
N LEU A 139 -4.26 12.83 1.17
CA LEU A 139 -2.84 13.14 1.01
C LEU A 139 -2.11 11.95 0.36
N LEU A 140 -1.53 12.18 -0.81
CA LEU A 140 -0.74 11.18 -1.52
C LEU A 140 0.68 11.65 -1.82
N GLU A 141 1.66 10.97 -1.24
CA GLU A 141 3.09 11.15 -1.51
C GLU A 141 3.70 9.93 -2.19
N MET A 142 4.29 10.14 -3.36
CA MET A 142 4.93 9.08 -4.13
C MET A 142 6.25 9.53 -4.74
N PRO A 143 7.32 9.73 -3.96
CA PRO A 143 8.62 10.07 -4.51
C PRO A 143 9.23 8.89 -5.28
N VAL A 144 9.91 9.22 -6.39
CA VAL A 144 10.27 8.23 -7.40
C VAL A 144 11.68 8.44 -7.91
N GLN A 145 12.46 7.36 -7.89
CA GLN A 145 13.81 7.39 -8.42
C GLN A 145 14.18 6.13 -9.22
N HIS A 146 14.79 6.32 -10.40
CA HIS A 146 15.39 5.25 -11.21
C HIS A 146 14.42 4.09 -11.54
N SER A 147 13.20 4.39 -11.97
CA SER A 147 12.16 3.38 -12.13
C SER A 147 11.56 3.35 -13.54
N THR A 148 10.93 2.22 -13.90
CA THR A 148 10.09 2.11 -15.10
C THR A 148 8.66 1.80 -14.68
N ARG A 149 7.71 2.61 -15.13
CA ARG A 149 6.38 2.65 -14.52
C ARG A 149 5.21 2.85 -15.47
N LEU A 150 4.12 2.16 -15.13
CA LEU A 150 2.77 2.42 -15.58
C LEU A 150 1.92 2.68 -14.33
N ILE A 151 1.41 3.90 -14.17
CA ILE A 151 0.56 4.27 -13.04
C ILE A 151 -0.77 4.77 -13.59
N SER A 152 -1.86 4.18 -13.11
CA SER A 152 -3.22 4.66 -13.29
C SER A 152 -3.80 4.96 -11.92
N ILE A 153 -4.22 6.20 -11.68
CA ILE A 153 -4.87 6.61 -10.43
C ILE A 153 -6.20 7.27 -10.80
N VAL A 154 -7.27 6.83 -10.15
CA VAL A 154 -8.58 7.47 -10.16
C VAL A 154 -8.86 7.94 -8.74
N MET A 155 -9.22 9.21 -8.60
CA MET A 155 -9.45 9.89 -7.33
C MET A 155 -10.77 10.65 -7.42
N ASP A 156 -11.66 10.44 -6.45
CA ASP A 156 -12.89 11.20 -6.22
C ASP A 156 -12.82 11.67 -4.76
N ASN A 157 -12.57 12.97 -4.49
CA ASN A 157 -12.37 13.44 -3.11
C ASN A 157 -12.86 14.89 -2.91
N GLU A 158 -13.16 15.28 -1.67
CA GLU A 158 -13.41 16.69 -1.38
C GLU A 158 -12.11 17.50 -1.46
N GLU A 159 -11.09 17.08 -0.71
CA GLU A 159 -9.77 17.71 -0.69
C GLU A 159 -8.66 16.75 -1.17
N LEU A 160 -7.81 17.21 -2.10
CA LEU A 160 -6.67 16.43 -2.60
C LEU A 160 -5.35 17.21 -2.55
N LEU A 161 -4.37 16.64 -1.84
CA LEU A 161 -2.95 16.97 -1.97
C LEU A 161 -2.20 15.81 -2.63
N LEU A 162 -1.59 16.08 -3.79
CA LEU A 162 -0.79 15.11 -4.52
C LEU A 162 0.64 15.58 -4.75
N GLU A 163 1.62 14.81 -4.23
CA GLU A 163 3.05 15.02 -4.45
C GLU A 163 3.72 13.78 -5.10
N ILE A 164 4.23 13.94 -6.32
CA ILE A 164 4.94 12.87 -7.07
C ILE A 164 6.26 13.42 -7.67
N PRO A 165 7.32 13.58 -6.87
CA PRO A 165 8.61 14.02 -7.36
C PRO A 165 9.33 12.87 -8.08
N GLU A 166 9.86 13.15 -9.26
CA GLU A 166 10.39 12.13 -10.18
C GLU A 166 11.84 12.44 -10.60
N ARG A 167 12.73 11.45 -10.47
CA ARG A 167 14.13 11.51 -10.91
C ARG A 167 14.55 10.28 -11.70
N HIS A 168 15.06 10.50 -12.92
CA HIS A 168 15.66 9.45 -13.77
C HIS A 168 14.76 8.24 -14.07
N SER A 169 13.47 8.48 -14.28
CA SER A 169 12.49 7.42 -14.55
C SER A 169 12.00 7.42 -16.00
N THR A 170 11.50 6.27 -16.46
CA THR A 170 10.60 6.18 -17.62
C THR A 170 9.20 5.94 -17.11
N LEU A 171 8.29 6.86 -17.43
CA LEU A 171 7.02 6.97 -16.73
C LEU A 171 5.86 7.19 -17.69
N LEU A 172 4.81 6.40 -17.53
CA LEU A 172 3.46 6.75 -17.99
C LEU A 172 2.56 6.86 -16.75
N ILE A 173 2.03 8.06 -16.52
CA ILE A 173 1.01 8.33 -15.51
C ILE A 173 -0.29 8.69 -16.24
N ILE A 174 -1.37 8.05 -15.81
CA ILE A 174 -2.75 8.45 -16.10
C ILE A 174 -3.39 8.76 -14.76
N ILE A 175 -3.81 10.01 -14.58
CA ILE A 175 -4.55 10.46 -13.40
C ILE A 175 -5.91 10.97 -13.87
N VAL A 176 -6.96 10.47 -13.23
CA VAL A 176 -8.32 10.99 -13.35
C VAL A 176 -8.73 11.45 -11.96
N MET A 177 -9.21 12.69 -11.87
CA MET A 177 -9.56 13.36 -10.61
C MET A 177 -10.94 14.00 -10.79
N ASP A 178 -11.83 13.79 -9.83
CA ASP A 178 -13.02 14.60 -9.59
C ASP A 178 -12.90 15.10 -8.14
N ASN A 179 -12.42 16.33 -7.93
CA ASN A 179 -12.28 16.86 -6.57
C ASN A 179 -12.74 18.32 -6.46
N GLU A 180 -13.23 18.70 -5.29
CA GLU A 180 -13.62 20.09 -5.01
C GLU A 180 -12.40 21.00 -4.87
N GLU A 181 -11.41 20.57 -4.08
CA GLU A 181 -10.12 21.25 -3.89
C GLU A 181 -8.93 20.38 -4.34
N LEU A 182 -7.94 21.02 -4.97
CA LEU A 182 -6.78 20.33 -5.55
C LEU A 182 -5.49 21.14 -5.40
N LEU A 183 -4.49 20.51 -4.77
CA LEU A 183 -3.08 20.90 -4.81
C LEU A 183 -2.26 19.78 -5.45
N LEU A 184 -1.52 20.13 -6.51
CA LEU A 184 -0.71 19.18 -7.28
C LEU A 184 0.75 19.63 -7.40
N GLU A 185 1.68 18.81 -6.92
CA GLU A 185 3.13 18.97 -7.08
C GLU A 185 3.74 17.74 -7.76
N MET A 186 4.25 17.93 -8.99
CA MET A 186 4.92 16.87 -9.75
C MET A 186 6.24 17.35 -10.35
N PRO A 187 7.26 17.65 -9.53
CA PRO A 187 8.55 18.07 -10.05
C PRO A 187 9.26 16.91 -10.76
N VAL A 188 9.59 17.09 -12.03
CA VAL A 188 10.32 16.10 -12.83
C VAL A 188 11.73 16.60 -13.11
N GLU A 189 12.73 15.87 -12.64
CA GLU A 189 14.13 16.15 -12.91
C GLU A 189 14.76 15.07 -13.80
N HIS A 190 15.34 15.51 -14.93
CA HIS A 190 16.12 14.66 -15.83
C HIS A 190 17.60 15.03 -15.72
N SER A 191 18.50 14.06 -15.48
CA SER A 191 19.87 14.18 -15.97
C SER A 191 19.93 13.54 -17.36
N THR A 192 20.16 14.37 -18.36
CA THR A 192 20.63 13.91 -19.66
C THR A 192 22.13 13.60 -19.54
N LEU A 193 22.52 12.36 -19.77
CA LEU A 193 23.86 11.99 -20.25
C LEU A 193 23.74 11.01 -21.41
#